data_AF-A5N801-F1
#
_entry.id   AF-A5N801-F1
#
_cell.length_a   1.000
_cell.length_b   1.000
_cell.length_c   1.000
_cell.angle_alpha   90.00
_cell.angle_beta   90.00
_cell.angle_gamma   90.00
#
_symmetry.space_group_name_H-M   'P 1'
#
loop_
_entity.id
_entity.type
_entity.pdbx_description
1 polymer ?
#
loop_
_entity_poly.entity_id
_entity_poly.type
_entity_poly.pdbx_seq_one_letter_code
_entity_poly.pdbx_strand_id
1 'polypeptide(L)'
;MKLMENIFGLAKADKKKIVLAEGEEERNIRASEEIIRDGIADIILVGSESVIKENAAKFGVNLAGVEIVDPETSSKTAGYANAFYEIRKNKGVTLEKADKIVRDPIYFATMMVKLGDADGLVSGAIHTTGDLLRPGLQIVKTVPGASVVSSVFLMSVPDCEYGEDGFLLFADCAVNVCPTAEELSSIAITTAETAKNLCKIEPRVAMLSFSTMGSASHELVDKVTKATKLAKEARPDLDIDGELQLDASLVKKVADLKAPGSKVAGKANVLIFPDIQAGNIGYKLVQRFAKAEAIGPICQGFAKPINDLSRGCSVDDIVKVVAVTAVQAQAQG
;
A
#
# COMPACT_ATOMS: atom_id res chain seq x y z
N MET A 1 -6.33 -18.51 -3.20
CA MET A 1 -6.06 -19.12 -1.87
C MET A 1 -4.58 -19.16 -1.49
N LYS A 2 -3.64 -19.53 -2.38
CA LYS A 2 -2.21 -19.70 -2.03
C LYS A 2 -1.44 -18.44 -1.57
N LEU A 3 -1.80 -17.23 -2.01
CA LEU A 3 -0.95 -16.05 -1.75
C LEU A 3 -1.07 -15.51 -0.32
N MET A 4 -2.28 -15.30 0.20
CA MET A 4 -2.43 -14.80 1.57
C MET A 4 -1.92 -15.79 2.60
N GLU A 5 -2.07 -17.09 2.34
CA GLU A 5 -1.43 -18.14 3.13
C GLU A 5 0.10 -17.97 3.16
N ASN A 6 0.72 -17.69 2.01
CA ASN A 6 2.16 -17.40 1.94
C ASN A 6 2.53 -16.11 2.70
N ILE A 7 1.77 -15.02 2.52
CA ILE A 7 2.02 -13.75 3.22
C ILE A 7 1.88 -13.92 4.73
N PHE A 8 0.86 -14.63 5.21
CA PHE A 8 0.73 -14.98 6.62
C PHE A 8 1.89 -15.85 7.10
N GLY A 9 2.32 -16.83 6.30
CA GLY A 9 3.49 -17.66 6.63
C GLY A 9 4.76 -16.84 6.80
N LEU A 10 5.01 -15.88 5.90
CA LEU A 10 6.14 -14.97 5.98
C LEU A 10 6.04 -14.04 7.20
N ALA A 11 4.89 -13.41 7.42
CA ALA A 11 4.65 -12.53 8.56
C ALA A 11 4.93 -13.23 9.90
N LYS A 12 4.48 -14.48 10.05
CA LYS A 12 4.68 -15.30 11.25
C LYS A 12 6.15 -15.71 11.46
N ALA A 13 6.93 -15.87 10.39
CA ALA A 13 8.31 -16.36 10.46
C ALA A 13 9.30 -15.34 11.05
N ASP A 14 9.07 -14.05 10.83
CA ASP A 14 9.86 -12.94 11.38
C ASP A 14 8.91 -11.84 11.85
N LYS A 15 8.33 -12.03 13.03
CA LYS A 15 7.29 -11.12 13.57
C LYS A 15 7.80 -9.68 13.66
N LYS A 16 7.01 -8.77 13.10
CA LYS A 16 7.22 -7.32 13.17
C LYS A 16 6.21 -6.67 14.09
N LYS A 17 6.56 -5.51 14.62
CA LYS A 17 5.70 -4.69 15.47
C LYS A 17 4.94 -3.67 14.62
N ILE A 18 3.63 -3.85 14.49
CA ILE A 18 2.76 -3.00 13.67
C ILE A 18 1.88 -2.13 14.55
N VAL A 19 1.83 -0.83 14.25
CA VAL A 19 0.98 0.13 14.96
C VAL A 19 -0.33 0.36 14.22
N LEU A 20 -1.44 0.27 14.94
CA LEU A 20 -2.78 0.67 14.50
C LEU A 20 -3.10 2.03 15.12
N ALA A 21 -3.13 3.07 14.29
CA ALA A 21 -3.32 4.46 14.77
C ALA A 21 -4.74 4.75 15.27
N GLU A 22 -5.71 3.91 14.93
CA GLU A 22 -7.12 4.06 15.26
C GLU A 22 -7.50 3.09 16.40
N GLY A 23 -6.71 3.11 17.49
CA GLY A 23 -6.76 2.08 18.54
C GLY A 23 -8.07 2.00 19.31
N GLU A 24 -8.88 3.06 19.30
CA GLU A 24 -10.19 3.12 19.94
C GLU A 24 -11.32 2.52 19.08
N GLU A 25 -11.03 2.19 17.82
CA GLU A 25 -12.02 1.74 16.84
C GLU A 25 -12.28 0.23 16.94
N GLU A 26 -13.55 -0.19 16.84
CA GLU A 26 -13.97 -1.57 17.08
C GLU A 26 -13.24 -2.61 16.21
N ARG A 27 -13.12 -2.36 14.91
CA ARG A 27 -12.53 -3.33 13.98
C ARG A 27 -11.03 -3.47 14.23
N ASN A 28 -10.33 -2.37 14.53
CA ASN A 28 -8.91 -2.42 14.94
C ASN A 28 -8.73 -3.20 16.25
N ILE A 29 -9.59 -2.97 17.25
CA ILE A 29 -9.56 -3.70 18.52
C ILE A 29 -9.76 -5.21 18.26
N ARG A 30 -10.80 -5.59 17.52
CA ARG A 30 -11.06 -7.01 17.17
C ARG A 30 -9.92 -7.64 16.36
N ALA A 31 -9.39 -6.93 15.36
CA ALA A 31 -8.28 -7.41 14.55
C ALA A 31 -7.04 -7.67 15.40
N SER A 32 -6.77 -6.84 16.42
CA SER A 32 -5.59 -7.01 17.28
C SER A 32 -5.58 -8.37 18.01
N GLU A 33 -6.73 -8.85 18.46
CA GLU A 33 -6.85 -10.18 19.10
C GLU A 33 -6.58 -11.29 18.09
N GLU A 34 -7.14 -11.21 16.89
CA GLU A 34 -6.92 -12.21 15.83
C GLU A 34 -5.45 -12.27 15.41
N ILE A 35 -4.82 -11.10 15.22
CA ILE A 35 -3.41 -10.97 14.84
C ILE A 35 -2.49 -11.60 15.89
N ILE A 36 -2.72 -11.30 17.18
CA ILE A 36 -1.91 -11.83 18.28
C ILE A 36 -2.14 -13.34 18.45
N ARG A 37 -3.40 -13.79 18.45
CA ARG A 37 -3.77 -15.21 18.56
C ARG A 37 -3.12 -16.04 17.46
N ASP A 38 -3.13 -15.53 16.23
CA ASP A 38 -2.63 -16.25 15.06
C ASP A 38 -1.12 -16.04 14.85
N GLY A 39 -0.48 -15.22 15.69
CA GLY A 39 0.96 -14.97 15.72
C GLY A 39 1.48 -14.19 14.51
N ILE A 40 0.65 -13.36 13.90
CA ILE A 40 0.95 -12.66 12.64
C ILE A 40 1.92 -11.49 12.86
N ALA A 41 1.74 -10.71 13.92
CA ALA A 41 2.55 -9.54 14.27
C ALA A 41 2.37 -9.19 15.75
N ASP A 42 3.31 -8.42 16.31
CA ASP A 42 3.08 -7.73 17.58
C ASP A 42 2.31 -6.44 17.30
N ILE A 43 1.31 -6.10 18.13
CA ILE A 43 0.40 -4.98 17.87
C ILE A 43 0.50 -3.90 18.93
N ILE A 44 0.52 -2.65 18.44
CA ILE A 44 0.35 -1.45 19.24
C ILE A 44 -0.96 -0.77 18.83
N LEU A 45 -1.85 -0.52 19.79
CA LEU A 45 -3.01 0.35 19.62
C LEU A 45 -2.67 1.75 20.15
N VAL A 46 -2.84 2.77 19.31
CA VAL A 46 -2.65 4.18 19.72
C VAL A 46 -4.00 4.80 20.03
N GLY A 47 -4.13 5.38 21.22
CA GLY A 47 -5.36 6.03 21.70
C GLY A 47 -5.43 6.05 23.23
N SER A 48 -6.52 6.58 23.77
CA SER A 48 -6.71 6.66 25.22
C SER A 48 -6.82 5.27 25.84
N GLU A 49 -5.96 4.98 26.81
CA GLU A 49 -5.90 3.65 27.44
C GLU A 49 -7.23 3.24 28.08
N SER A 50 -7.93 4.19 28.72
CA SER A 50 -9.23 3.93 29.33
C SER A 50 -10.30 3.62 28.29
N VAL A 51 -10.34 4.37 27.18
CA VAL A 51 -11.31 4.19 26.10
C VAL A 51 -11.10 2.85 25.40
N ILE A 52 -9.84 2.50 25.08
CA ILE A 52 -9.50 1.22 24.44
C ILE A 52 -9.93 0.04 25.32
N LYS A 53 -9.64 0.10 26.62
CA LYS A 53 -10.03 -0.96 27.58
C LYS A 53 -11.54 -1.07 27.74
N GLU A 54 -12.26 0.05 27.82
CA GLU A 54 -13.73 0.08 27.88
C GLU A 54 -14.33 -0.54 26.61
N ASN A 55 -13.85 -0.14 25.44
CA ASN A 55 -14.31 -0.66 24.15
C ASN A 55 -14.01 -2.15 24.02
N ALA A 56 -12.82 -2.62 24.38
CA ALA A 56 -12.49 -4.04 24.35
C ALA A 56 -13.41 -4.87 25.27
N ALA A 57 -13.70 -4.38 26.48
CA ALA A 57 -14.65 -5.03 27.39
C ALA A 57 -16.06 -5.07 26.80
N LYS A 58 -16.52 -3.98 26.19
CA LYS A 58 -17.82 -3.88 25.50
C LYS A 58 -17.92 -4.85 24.32
N PHE A 59 -16.85 -5.06 23.57
CA PHE A 59 -16.81 -5.91 22.39
C PHE A 59 -16.47 -7.38 22.70
N GLY A 60 -16.11 -7.68 23.94
CA GLY A 60 -15.71 -9.02 24.38
C GLY A 60 -14.35 -9.46 23.83
N VAL A 61 -13.43 -8.51 23.61
CA VAL A 61 -12.12 -8.74 22.99
C VAL A 61 -11.03 -8.83 24.06
N ASN A 62 -10.15 -9.82 23.96
CA ASN A 62 -8.99 -9.95 24.83
C ASN A 62 -7.78 -9.16 24.30
N LEU A 63 -7.29 -8.19 25.09
CA LEU A 63 -6.11 -7.39 24.76
C LEU A 63 -4.79 -7.98 25.29
N ALA A 64 -4.78 -9.23 25.77
CA ALA A 64 -3.56 -9.87 26.23
C ALA A 64 -2.50 -9.93 25.11
N GLY A 65 -1.32 -9.33 25.35
CA GLY A 65 -0.24 -9.25 24.37
C GLY A 65 -0.30 -8.03 23.44
N VAL A 66 -1.36 -7.21 23.52
CA VAL A 66 -1.48 -5.95 22.78
C VAL A 66 -0.85 -4.81 23.59
N GLU A 67 0.08 -4.06 22.99
CA GLU A 67 0.63 -2.83 23.56
C GLU A 67 -0.38 -1.68 23.35
N ILE A 68 -0.64 -0.88 24.38
CA ILE A 68 -1.50 0.31 24.28
C ILE A 68 -0.65 1.54 24.58
N VAL A 69 -0.69 2.53 23.71
CA VAL A 69 0.06 3.78 23.89
C VAL A 69 -0.86 4.98 23.73
N ASP A 70 -0.98 5.76 24.79
CA ASP A 70 -1.72 7.01 24.80
C ASP A 70 -0.78 8.18 24.46
N PRO A 71 -0.99 8.89 23.34
CA PRO A 71 -0.18 10.06 22.98
C PRO A 71 -0.19 11.17 24.05
N GLU A 72 -1.24 11.25 24.87
CA GLU A 72 -1.38 12.31 25.88
C GLU A 72 -0.50 12.06 27.11
N THR A 73 -0.34 10.80 27.50
CA THR A 73 0.35 10.40 28.74
C THR A 73 1.71 9.70 28.51
N SER A 74 2.02 9.32 27.27
CA SER A 74 3.27 8.63 26.93
C SER A 74 4.50 9.47 27.25
N SER A 75 5.49 8.84 27.87
CA SER A 75 6.82 9.44 28.11
C SER A 75 7.58 9.73 26.82
N LYS A 76 7.19 9.11 25.69
CA LYS A 76 7.82 9.33 24.37
C LYS A 76 7.31 10.58 23.65
N THR A 77 6.17 11.15 24.05
CA THR A 77 5.52 12.29 23.36
C THR A 77 6.46 13.48 23.20
N ALA A 78 7.17 13.86 24.27
CA ALA A 78 8.14 14.96 24.20
C ALA A 78 9.31 14.66 23.26
N GLY A 79 9.78 13.41 23.20
CA GLY A 79 10.82 12.98 22.26
C GLY A 79 10.35 13.06 20.81
N TYR A 80 9.13 12.59 20.55
CA TYR A 80 8.52 12.65 19.21
C TYR A 80 8.25 14.09 18.78
N ALA A 81 7.79 14.96 19.68
CA ALA A 81 7.58 16.38 19.40
C ALA A 81 8.89 17.06 18.97
N ASN A 82 9.99 16.81 19.69
CA ASN A 82 11.30 17.35 19.33
C ASN A 82 11.79 16.83 17.97
N ALA A 83 11.66 15.52 17.71
CA ALA A 83 12.06 14.94 16.43
C ALA A 83 11.21 15.48 15.26
N PHE A 84 9.89 15.63 15.45
CA PHE A 84 9.01 16.23 14.45
C PHE A 84 9.33 17.71 14.19
N TYR A 85 9.62 18.47 15.26
CA TYR A 85 10.11 19.84 15.14
C TYR A 85 11.38 19.89 14.28
N GLU A 86 12.38 19.05 14.54
CA GLU A 86 13.61 19.01 13.75
C GLU A 86 13.35 18.70 12.26
N ILE A 87 12.42 17.79 11.98
CA ILE A 87 12.02 17.45 10.60
C ILE A 87 11.32 18.64 9.90
N ARG A 88 10.59 19.48 10.64
CA ARG A 88 9.66 20.48 10.08
C ARG A 88 9.96 21.95 10.43
N LYS A 89 11.04 22.24 11.18
CA LYS A 89 11.40 23.61 11.59
C LYS A 89 11.61 24.55 10.40
N ASN A 90 12.22 24.05 9.33
CA ASN A 90 12.42 24.80 8.07
C ASN A 90 11.12 25.07 7.30
N LYS A 91 9.99 24.53 7.76
CA LYS A 91 8.65 24.76 7.22
C LYS A 91 7.78 25.56 8.22
N GLY A 92 8.40 26.20 9.21
CA GLY A 92 7.74 27.11 10.16
C GLY A 92 7.04 26.43 11.33
N VAL A 93 7.29 25.15 11.61
CA VAL A 93 6.74 24.47 12.79
C VAL A 93 7.54 24.87 14.02
N THR A 94 6.87 25.39 15.05
CA THR A 94 7.44 25.65 16.39
C THR A 94 7.37 24.38 17.24
N LEU A 95 8.18 24.30 18.31
CA LEU A 95 8.14 23.16 19.22
C LEU A 95 6.77 22.98 19.89
N GLU A 96 6.11 24.07 20.28
CA GLU A 96 4.75 24.02 20.84
C GLU A 96 3.73 23.44 19.84
N LYS A 97 3.83 23.85 18.56
CA LYS A 97 2.98 23.30 17.50
C LYS A 97 3.33 21.84 17.21
N ALA A 98 4.59 21.46 17.29
CA ALA A 98 5.03 20.08 17.14
C ALA A 98 4.42 19.19 18.22
N ASP A 99 4.46 19.59 19.50
CA ASP A 99 3.82 18.84 20.61
C ASP A 99 2.33 18.61 20.37
N LYS A 100 1.60 19.67 19.99
CA LYS A 100 0.17 19.56 19.65
C LYS A 100 -0.10 18.62 18.47
N ILE A 101 0.75 18.66 17.44
CA ILE A 101 0.59 17.82 16.24
C ILE A 101 0.89 16.36 16.56
N VAL A 102 1.97 16.05 17.28
CA VAL A 102 2.34 14.65 17.52
C VAL A 102 1.39 13.92 18.46
N ARG A 103 0.51 14.62 19.18
CA ARG A 103 -0.57 14.02 19.98
C ARG A 103 -1.72 13.48 19.13
N ASP A 104 -1.82 13.88 17.86
CA ASP A 104 -2.70 13.21 16.90
C ASP A 104 -2.25 11.74 16.73
N PRO A 105 -3.14 10.74 16.88
CA PRO A 105 -2.78 9.33 16.83
C PRO A 105 -2.03 8.90 15.56
N ILE A 106 -2.37 9.47 14.39
CA ILE A 106 -1.69 9.14 13.13
C ILE A 106 -0.28 9.72 13.12
N TYR A 107 -0.11 10.98 13.54
CA TYR A 107 1.23 11.57 13.66
C TYR A 107 2.08 10.85 14.70
N PHE A 108 1.51 10.50 15.85
CA PHE A 108 2.18 9.74 16.89
C PHE A 108 2.68 8.41 16.34
N ALA A 109 1.79 7.61 15.74
CA ALA A 109 2.11 6.32 15.16
C ALA A 109 3.14 6.44 14.01
N THR A 110 3.05 7.49 13.18
CA THR A 110 4.05 7.76 12.15
C THR A 110 5.43 8.07 12.74
N MET A 111 5.50 8.77 13.87
CA MET A 111 6.74 9.00 14.61
C MET A 111 7.29 7.70 15.22
N MET A 112 6.43 6.81 15.73
CA MET A 112 6.84 5.48 16.20
C MET A 112 7.57 4.72 15.09
N VAL A 113 6.97 4.68 13.89
CA VAL A 113 7.58 4.03 12.73
C VAL A 113 8.88 4.72 12.36
N LYS A 114 8.91 6.06 12.29
CA LYS A 114 10.13 6.82 11.93
C LYS A 114 11.30 6.52 12.85
N LEU A 115 11.07 6.48 14.15
CA LEU A 115 12.10 6.35 15.18
C LEU A 115 12.43 4.89 15.55
N GLY A 116 11.70 3.92 14.96
CA GLY A 116 11.96 2.49 15.14
C GLY A 116 11.28 1.89 16.37
N ASP A 117 10.31 2.58 16.94
CA ASP A 117 9.45 2.07 18.01
C ASP A 117 8.32 1.17 17.48
N ALA A 118 8.07 1.21 16.16
CA ALA A 118 7.26 0.28 15.38
C ALA A 118 7.93 0.06 14.01
N ASP A 119 7.62 -1.07 13.39
CA ASP A 119 8.15 -1.46 12.07
C ASP A 119 7.27 -1.00 10.92
N GLY A 120 5.97 -0.80 11.16
CA GLY A 120 5.03 -0.29 10.16
C GLY A 120 3.72 0.21 10.77
N LEU A 121 2.97 0.99 9.99
CA LEU A 121 1.72 1.65 10.40
C LEU A 121 0.55 1.20 9.51
N VAL A 122 -0.61 0.95 10.12
CA VAL A 122 -1.89 0.77 9.43
C VAL A 122 -2.93 1.74 10.01
N SER A 123 -3.71 2.40 9.14
CA SER A 123 -4.80 3.33 9.50
C SER A 123 -5.79 3.47 8.33
N GLY A 124 -6.90 4.18 8.50
CA GLY A 124 -7.86 4.50 7.43
C GLY A 124 -9.25 3.86 7.59
N ALA A 125 -9.47 3.11 8.67
CA ALA A 125 -10.79 2.55 8.96
C ALA A 125 -11.81 3.65 9.29
N ILE A 126 -11.35 4.79 9.82
CA ILE A 126 -12.17 5.99 10.08
C ILE A 126 -11.56 7.28 9.51
N HIS A 127 -10.26 7.34 9.26
CA HIS A 127 -9.60 8.50 8.66
C HIS A 127 -9.65 8.52 7.13
N THR A 128 -9.32 9.67 6.53
CA THR A 128 -9.16 9.76 5.08
C THR A 128 -7.75 9.36 4.65
N THR A 129 -7.59 8.85 3.43
CA THR A 129 -6.27 8.59 2.82
C THR A 129 -5.35 9.82 2.91
N GLY A 130 -5.89 11.03 2.76
CA GLY A 130 -5.12 12.26 2.89
C GLY A 130 -4.58 12.52 4.29
N ASP A 131 -5.30 12.10 5.33
CA ASP A 131 -4.85 12.23 6.73
C ASP A 131 -3.74 11.24 7.08
N LEU A 132 -3.68 10.09 6.40
CA LEU A 132 -2.57 9.14 6.52
C LEU A 132 -1.35 9.55 5.68
N LEU A 133 -1.55 9.90 4.41
CA LEU A 133 -0.44 10.22 3.49
C LEU A 133 0.31 11.48 3.93
N ARG A 134 -0.38 12.47 4.50
CA ARG A 134 0.22 13.74 4.94
C ARG A 134 1.34 13.54 5.97
N PRO A 135 1.12 12.91 7.14
CA PRO A 135 2.19 12.62 8.09
C PRO A 135 3.24 11.67 7.50
N GLY A 136 2.83 10.65 6.75
CA GLY A 136 3.76 9.73 6.08
C GLY A 136 4.77 10.45 5.18
N LEU A 137 4.32 11.37 4.34
CA LEU A 137 5.17 12.17 3.45
C LEU A 137 5.99 13.23 4.22
N GLN A 138 5.45 13.79 5.31
CA GLN A 138 6.17 14.78 6.11
C GLN A 138 7.32 14.16 6.91
N ILE A 139 7.14 12.94 7.42
CA ILE A 139 8.00 12.32 8.43
C ILE A 139 8.85 11.19 7.83
N VAL A 140 8.20 10.21 7.21
CA VAL A 140 8.85 9.00 6.68
C VAL A 140 9.45 9.25 5.31
N LYS A 141 8.75 10.00 4.44
CA LYS A 141 9.13 10.33 3.04
C LYS A 141 9.20 9.09 2.15
N THR A 142 9.54 9.29 0.88
CA THR A 142 9.70 8.21 -0.10
C THR A 142 11.04 7.49 0.05
N VAL A 143 11.11 6.25 -0.44
CA VAL A 143 12.39 5.55 -0.66
C VAL A 143 13.23 6.29 -1.71
N PRO A 144 14.57 6.17 -1.66
CA PRO A 144 15.43 6.65 -2.74
C PRO A 144 14.98 6.08 -4.10
N GLY A 145 14.86 6.96 -5.11
CA GLY A 145 14.44 6.59 -6.47
C GLY A 145 12.92 6.62 -6.71
N ALA A 146 12.09 6.67 -5.66
CA ALA A 146 10.64 6.90 -5.82
C ALA A 146 10.32 8.40 -5.76
N SER A 147 9.72 8.93 -6.82
CA SER A 147 9.29 10.34 -6.87
C SER A 147 7.97 10.57 -6.14
N VAL A 148 7.13 9.55 -6.06
CA VAL A 148 5.81 9.58 -5.42
C VAL A 148 5.52 8.28 -4.69
N VAL A 149 4.61 8.37 -3.71
CA VAL A 149 3.94 7.22 -3.12
C VAL A 149 2.74 6.87 -3.99
N SER A 150 2.45 5.59 -4.16
CA SER A 150 1.24 5.11 -4.85
C SER A 150 0.57 4.00 -4.07
N SER A 151 -0.61 3.58 -4.53
CA SER A 151 -1.25 2.37 -4.03
C SER A 151 -1.16 1.22 -5.03
N VAL A 152 -1.19 0.01 -4.49
CA VAL A 152 -1.39 -1.22 -5.24
C VAL A 152 -2.45 -2.07 -4.57
N PHE A 153 -3.29 -2.71 -5.38
CA PHE A 153 -4.16 -3.79 -4.94
C PHE A 153 -3.60 -5.13 -5.40
N LEU A 154 -3.55 -6.09 -4.48
CA LEU A 154 -3.29 -7.49 -4.79
C LEU A 154 -4.64 -8.13 -5.13
N MET A 155 -4.84 -8.44 -6.40
CA MET A 155 -6.11 -8.94 -6.94
C MET A 155 -6.01 -10.45 -7.15
N SER A 156 -6.93 -11.22 -6.57
CA SER A 156 -7.07 -12.66 -6.83
C SER A 156 -8.43 -12.93 -7.46
N VAL A 157 -8.43 -13.21 -8.77
CA VAL A 157 -9.62 -13.50 -9.54
C VAL A 157 -9.85 -15.02 -9.56
N PRO A 158 -11.00 -15.53 -9.09
CA PRO A 158 -11.29 -16.97 -9.13
C PRO A 158 -11.41 -17.47 -10.58
N ASP A 159 -11.01 -18.72 -10.81
CA ASP A 159 -11.13 -19.43 -12.11
C ASP A 159 -10.57 -18.65 -13.32
N CYS A 160 -9.48 -17.91 -13.11
CA CYS A 160 -8.86 -17.04 -14.10
C CYS A 160 -7.48 -17.57 -14.50
N GLU A 161 -7.21 -17.66 -15.81
CA GLU A 161 -5.92 -18.11 -16.35
C GLU A 161 -4.88 -16.99 -16.52
N TYR A 162 -5.29 -15.73 -16.35
CA TYR A 162 -4.43 -14.57 -16.57
C TYR A 162 -3.58 -14.22 -15.35
N GLY A 163 -2.47 -13.49 -15.56
CA GLY A 163 -1.54 -13.13 -14.50
C GLY A 163 -0.75 -14.34 -13.99
N GLU A 164 -0.75 -14.54 -12.68
CA GLU A 164 -0.23 -15.75 -12.03
C GLU A 164 -1.40 -16.56 -11.46
N ASP A 165 -2.07 -17.37 -12.30
CA ASP A 165 -3.28 -18.13 -11.95
C ASP A 165 -4.39 -17.26 -11.33
N GLY A 166 -4.70 -16.15 -12.00
CA GLY A 166 -5.72 -15.19 -11.57
C GLY A 166 -5.19 -14.15 -10.58
N PHE A 167 -3.92 -14.20 -10.20
CA PHE A 167 -3.29 -13.19 -9.36
C PHE A 167 -2.65 -12.07 -10.18
N LEU A 168 -3.02 -10.81 -9.88
CA LEU A 168 -2.50 -9.61 -10.52
C LEU A 168 -2.29 -8.47 -9.52
N LEU A 169 -1.38 -7.54 -9.84
CA LEU A 169 -1.21 -6.29 -9.12
C LEU A 169 -1.79 -5.13 -9.92
N PHE A 170 -2.65 -4.33 -9.29
CA PHE A 170 -3.32 -3.18 -9.92
C PHE A 170 -2.82 -1.88 -9.26
N ALA A 171 -2.19 -0.98 -10.01
CA ALA A 171 -1.66 0.28 -9.48
C ALA A 171 -1.76 1.42 -10.52
N ASP A 172 -1.92 2.69 -10.18
CA ASP A 172 -2.38 3.23 -8.91
C ASP A 172 -3.91 3.30 -8.89
N CYS A 173 -4.53 2.99 -7.75
CA CYS A 173 -5.98 2.87 -7.63
C CYS A 173 -6.59 3.76 -6.52
N ALA A 174 -5.77 4.48 -5.75
CA ALA A 174 -6.22 5.21 -4.57
C ALA A 174 -5.46 6.52 -4.26
N VAL A 175 -4.22 6.72 -4.75
CA VAL A 175 -3.39 7.85 -4.30
C VAL A 175 -3.29 8.96 -5.35
N ASN A 176 -2.71 8.68 -6.51
CA ASN A 176 -2.38 9.71 -7.50
C ASN A 176 -3.53 9.89 -8.49
N VAL A 177 -4.21 11.05 -8.41
CA VAL A 177 -5.42 11.33 -9.22
C VAL A 177 -5.14 11.34 -10.72
N CYS A 178 -4.14 12.12 -11.13
CA CYS A 178 -3.72 12.24 -12.53
C CYS A 178 -2.18 12.29 -12.55
N PRO A 179 -1.50 11.13 -12.45
CA PRO A 179 -0.05 11.10 -12.43
C PRO A 179 0.51 11.62 -13.75
N THR A 180 1.59 12.40 -13.64
CA THR A 180 2.46 12.78 -14.76
C THR A 180 3.18 11.55 -15.33
N ALA A 181 3.82 11.68 -16.50
CA ALA A 181 4.54 10.55 -17.09
C ALA A 181 5.70 10.06 -16.20
N GLU A 182 6.39 10.99 -15.53
CA GLU A 182 7.48 10.73 -14.59
C GLU A 182 6.98 9.99 -13.35
N GLU A 183 5.83 10.42 -12.79
CA GLU A 183 5.19 9.74 -11.67
C GLU A 183 4.69 8.35 -12.08
N LEU A 184 4.03 8.24 -13.24
CA LEU A 184 3.52 6.96 -13.75
C LEU A 184 4.65 5.94 -14.01
N SER A 185 5.80 6.41 -14.50
CA SER A 185 7.04 5.62 -14.60
C SER A 185 7.52 5.15 -13.22
N SER A 186 7.54 6.05 -12.23
CA SER A 186 7.94 5.69 -10.85
C SER A 186 6.98 4.69 -10.21
N ILE A 187 5.68 4.80 -10.47
CA ILE A 187 4.64 3.87 -10.03
C ILE A 187 4.87 2.49 -10.64
N ALA A 188 5.15 2.41 -11.94
CA ALA A 188 5.43 1.15 -12.62
C ALA A 188 6.62 0.41 -12.01
N ILE A 189 7.73 1.10 -11.81
CA ILE A 189 8.95 0.54 -11.20
C ILE A 189 8.66 0.09 -9.77
N THR A 190 8.02 0.94 -8.97
CA THR A 190 7.72 0.62 -7.57
C THR A 190 6.79 -0.58 -7.46
N THR A 191 5.80 -0.70 -8.35
CA THR A 191 4.87 -1.84 -8.38
C THR A 191 5.57 -3.13 -8.81
N ALA A 192 6.50 -3.06 -9.76
CA ALA A 192 7.33 -4.19 -10.15
C ALA A 192 8.18 -4.71 -8.98
N GLU A 193 8.78 -3.80 -8.21
CA GLU A 193 9.52 -4.14 -6.99
C GLU A 193 8.59 -4.74 -5.93
N THR A 194 7.37 -4.22 -5.77
CA THR A 194 6.38 -4.83 -4.88
C THR A 194 6.06 -6.27 -5.32
N ALA A 195 5.80 -6.52 -6.60
CA ALA A 195 5.55 -7.88 -7.11
C ALA A 195 6.71 -8.84 -6.80
N LYS A 196 7.95 -8.38 -7.02
CA LYS A 196 9.16 -9.18 -6.79
C LYS A 196 9.44 -9.43 -5.31
N ASN A 197 9.41 -8.37 -4.50
CA ASN A 197 9.87 -8.43 -3.12
C ASN A 197 8.79 -8.95 -2.17
N LEU A 198 7.54 -8.50 -2.33
CA LEU A 198 6.42 -8.90 -1.48
C LEU A 198 5.78 -10.20 -1.96
N CYS A 199 5.50 -10.31 -3.26
CA CYS A 199 4.73 -11.44 -3.79
C CYS A 199 5.61 -12.59 -4.32
N LYS A 200 6.94 -12.39 -4.43
CA LYS A 200 7.91 -13.35 -4.99
C LYS A 200 7.57 -13.78 -6.41
N ILE A 201 7.08 -12.83 -7.21
CA ILE A 201 6.64 -13.04 -8.59
C ILE A 201 7.50 -12.20 -9.53
N GLU A 202 7.87 -12.76 -10.68
CA GLU A 202 8.60 -12.02 -11.70
C GLU A 202 7.65 -11.02 -12.40
N PRO A 203 7.90 -9.70 -12.30
CA PRO A 203 6.97 -8.70 -12.78
C PRO A 203 6.98 -8.58 -14.31
N ARG A 204 5.80 -8.63 -14.91
CA ARG A 204 5.53 -8.31 -16.33
C ARG A 204 4.52 -7.18 -16.36
N VAL A 205 5.05 -5.97 -16.51
CA VAL A 205 4.35 -4.70 -16.24
C VAL A 205 3.76 -4.12 -17.51
N ALA A 206 2.43 -4.14 -17.60
CA ALA A 206 1.70 -3.51 -18.69
C ALA A 206 1.30 -2.08 -18.31
N MET A 207 1.77 -1.10 -19.08
CA MET A 207 1.37 0.30 -18.99
C MET A 207 0.07 0.49 -19.78
N LEU A 208 -1.05 0.57 -19.09
CA LEU A 208 -2.38 0.50 -19.70
C LEU A 208 -2.78 1.80 -20.40
N SER A 209 -3.48 1.64 -21.52
CA SER A 209 -4.09 2.72 -22.32
C SER A 209 -5.30 2.18 -23.09
N PHE A 210 -6.05 3.07 -23.73
CA PHE A 210 -7.01 2.68 -24.76
C PHE A 210 -6.33 2.43 -26.13
N SER A 211 -5.04 2.75 -26.27
CA SER A 211 -4.19 2.43 -27.43
C SER A 211 -3.32 1.20 -27.16
N THR A 212 -2.94 0.49 -28.22
CA THR A 212 -1.86 -0.50 -28.22
C THR A 212 -0.85 -0.13 -29.29
N MET A 213 0.41 0.11 -28.91
CA MET A 213 1.54 0.31 -29.85
C MET A 213 1.24 1.31 -30.99
N GLY A 214 0.67 2.46 -30.65
CA GLY A 214 0.33 3.52 -31.60
C GLY A 214 -0.97 3.31 -32.39
N SER A 215 -1.84 2.39 -31.97
CA SER A 215 -3.15 2.19 -32.64
C SER A 215 -4.07 3.41 -32.56
N ALA A 216 -3.83 4.33 -31.61
CA ALA A 216 -4.48 5.63 -31.53
C ALA A 216 -3.46 6.73 -31.16
N SER A 217 -3.76 7.97 -31.55
CA SER A 217 -2.94 9.15 -31.24
C SER A 217 -3.74 10.12 -30.38
N HIS A 218 -3.26 10.42 -29.17
CA HIS A 218 -3.90 11.34 -28.22
C HIS A 218 -2.91 11.72 -27.12
N GLU A 219 -3.05 12.89 -26.49
CA GLU A 219 -2.17 13.31 -25.38
C GLU A 219 -2.14 12.33 -24.19
N LEU A 220 -3.25 11.62 -23.99
CA LEU A 220 -3.38 10.57 -22.97
C LEU A 220 -2.56 9.32 -23.32
N VAL A 221 -2.45 9.01 -24.61
CA VAL A 221 -1.58 7.96 -25.13
C VAL A 221 -0.12 8.39 -24.99
N ASP A 222 0.21 9.61 -25.42
CA ASP A 222 1.57 10.17 -25.35
C ASP A 222 2.13 10.14 -23.93
N LYS A 223 1.28 10.42 -22.92
CA LYS A 223 1.64 10.31 -21.50
C LYS A 223 2.11 8.90 -21.14
N VAL A 224 1.35 7.86 -21.52
CA VAL A 224 1.66 6.46 -21.19
C VAL A 224 2.88 5.98 -21.99
N THR A 225 3.00 6.36 -23.26
CA THR A 225 4.16 6.04 -24.08
C THR A 225 5.44 6.68 -23.50
N LYS A 226 5.37 7.95 -23.08
CA LYS A 226 6.48 8.64 -22.40
C LYS A 226 6.84 7.95 -21.08
N ALA A 227 5.86 7.64 -20.24
CA ALA A 227 6.07 6.94 -18.97
C ALA A 227 6.74 5.57 -19.18
N THR A 228 6.30 4.81 -20.18
CA THR A 228 6.88 3.51 -20.53
C THR A 228 8.35 3.64 -20.90
N LYS A 229 8.69 4.64 -21.73
CA LYS A 229 10.08 4.92 -22.13
C LYS A 229 10.95 5.26 -20.91
N LEU A 230 10.49 6.17 -20.05
CA LEU A 230 11.21 6.57 -18.84
C LEU A 230 11.45 5.37 -17.91
N ALA A 231 10.46 4.49 -17.76
CA ALA A 231 10.58 3.32 -16.89
C ALA A 231 11.60 2.32 -17.42
N LYS A 232 11.59 2.04 -18.73
CA LYS A 232 12.57 1.17 -19.41
C LYS A 232 13.99 1.73 -19.34
N GLU A 233 14.15 3.04 -19.48
CA GLU A 233 15.47 3.70 -19.39
C GLU A 233 16.02 3.65 -17.96
N ALA A 234 15.17 3.86 -16.95
CA ALA A 234 15.58 3.82 -15.55
C ALA A 234 15.85 2.39 -15.04
N ARG A 235 15.12 1.39 -15.53
CA ARG A 235 15.18 -0.01 -15.09
C ARG A 235 15.12 -0.98 -16.28
N PRO A 236 16.19 -1.07 -17.09
CA PRO A 236 16.24 -1.96 -18.25
C PRO A 236 16.22 -3.45 -17.90
N ASP A 237 16.40 -3.79 -16.62
CA ASP A 237 16.29 -5.14 -16.07
C ASP A 237 14.85 -5.61 -15.85
N LEU A 238 13.87 -4.70 -15.83
CA LEU A 238 12.46 -5.02 -15.62
C LEU A 238 11.72 -5.19 -16.96
N ASP A 239 10.88 -6.23 -17.05
CA ASP A 239 9.98 -6.41 -18.18
C ASP A 239 8.78 -5.46 -18.06
N ILE A 240 8.93 -4.26 -18.62
CA ILE A 240 7.89 -3.22 -18.70
C ILE A 240 7.56 -2.98 -20.16
N ASP A 241 6.27 -2.89 -20.53
CA ASP A 241 5.89 -2.55 -21.91
C ASP A 241 4.60 -1.74 -21.99
N GLY A 242 4.45 -1.00 -23.08
CA GLY A 242 3.44 0.03 -23.20
C GLY A 242 3.58 0.94 -24.42
N GLU A 243 2.53 1.66 -24.78
CA GLU A 243 1.19 1.58 -24.18
C GLU A 243 0.40 0.35 -24.70
N LEU A 244 -0.40 -0.27 -23.83
CA LEU A 244 -1.16 -1.48 -24.16
C LEU A 244 -2.63 -1.37 -23.73
N GLN A 245 -3.54 -1.86 -24.57
CA GLN A 245 -4.90 -2.17 -24.14
C GLN A 245 -4.91 -3.39 -23.20
N LEU A 246 -5.98 -3.53 -22.40
CA LEU A 246 -6.12 -4.64 -21.45
C LEU A 246 -6.12 -6.01 -22.16
N ASP A 247 -6.80 -6.13 -23.29
CA ASP A 247 -6.85 -7.36 -24.10
C ASP A 247 -5.45 -7.74 -24.63
N ALA A 248 -4.68 -6.78 -25.14
CA ALA A 248 -3.30 -6.99 -25.56
C ALA A 248 -2.37 -7.33 -24.38
N SER A 249 -2.66 -6.82 -23.18
CA SER A 249 -1.87 -7.08 -21.97
C SER A 249 -2.04 -8.52 -21.46
N LEU A 250 -3.25 -9.08 -21.56
CA LEU A 250 -3.60 -10.37 -20.94
C LEU A 250 -3.79 -11.52 -21.93
N VAL A 251 -4.36 -11.27 -23.11
CA VAL A 251 -4.76 -12.32 -24.05
C VAL A 251 -3.67 -12.56 -25.08
N LYS A 252 -2.97 -13.70 -24.99
CA LYS A 252 -1.85 -14.05 -25.89
C LYS A 252 -2.20 -13.89 -27.38
N LYS A 253 -3.37 -14.37 -27.82
CA LYS A 253 -3.79 -14.27 -29.23
C LYS A 253 -3.93 -12.81 -29.71
N VAL A 254 -4.35 -11.90 -28.83
CA VAL A 254 -4.44 -10.47 -29.14
C VAL A 254 -3.06 -9.83 -29.14
N ALA A 255 -2.22 -10.20 -28.18
CA ALA A 255 -0.84 -9.73 -28.08
C ALA A 255 -0.02 -10.08 -29.32
N ASP A 256 -0.12 -11.33 -29.81
CA ASP A 256 0.59 -11.79 -31.01
C ASP A 256 0.23 -10.94 -32.26
N LEU A 257 -0.98 -10.35 -32.30
CA LEU A 257 -1.45 -9.49 -33.39
C LEU A 257 -1.10 -8.01 -33.18
N LYS A 258 -1.31 -7.48 -31.98
CA LYS A 258 -1.22 -6.02 -31.71
C LYS A 258 0.14 -5.58 -31.16
N ALA A 259 0.89 -6.47 -30.51
CA ALA A 259 2.18 -6.17 -29.87
C ALA A 259 3.19 -7.33 -30.07
N PRO A 260 3.49 -7.71 -31.33
CA PRO A 260 4.37 -8.84 -31.62
C PRO A 260 5.78 -8.61 -31.05
N GLY A 261 6.35 -9.64 -30.41
CA GLY A 261 7.70 -9.59 -29.84
C GLY A 261 7.79 -8.94 -28.45
N SER A 262 6.68 -8.44 -27.89
CA SER A 262 6.65 -7.96 -26.51
C SER A 262 6.94 -9.10 -25.52
N LYS A 263 7.74 -8.80 -24.48
CA LYS A 263 7.97 -9.71 -23.36
C LYS A 263 6.81 -9.71 -22.35
N VAL A 264 5.96 -8.68 -22.39
CA VAL A 264 4.88 -8.43 -21.42
C VAL A 264 3.52 -8.75 -22.01
N ALA A 265 3.23 -8.32 -23.24
CA ALA A 265 1.90 -8.45 -23.84
C ALA A 265 1.47 -9.93 -23.88
N GLY A 266 0.23 -10.18 -23.48
CA GLY A 266 -0.37 -11.51 -23.38
C GLY A 266 0.10 -12.33 -22.16
N LYS A 267 0.90 -11.73 -21.27
CA LYS A 267 1.48 -12.38 -20.08
C LYS A 267 1.52 -11.47 -18.86
N ALA A 268 0.92 -10.27 -18.93
CA ALA A 268 1.05 -9.27 -17.88
C ALA A 268 0.43 -9.77 -16.56
N ASN A 269 1.14 -9.52 -15.46
CA ASN A 269 0.69 -9.78 -14.09
C ASN A 269 0.72 -8.52 -13.22
N VAL A 270 1.27 -7.42 -13.73
CA VAL A 270 1.22 -6.08 -13.11
C VAL A 270 0.58 -5.12 -14.11
N LEU A 271 -0.51 -4.47 -13.68
CA LEU A 271 -1.30 -3.56 -14.50
C LEU A 271 -1.18 -2.13 -13.95
N ILE A 272 -0.60 -1.25 -14.76
CA ILE A 272 -0.41 0.16 -14.41
C ILE A 272 -1.47 1.02 -15.11
N PHE A 273 -2.41 1.55 -14.33
CA PHE A 273 -3.49 2.40 -14.81
C PHE A 273 -3.02 3.83 -15.07
N PRO A 274 -3.54 4.49 -16.12
CA PRO A 274 -3.08 5.83 -16.51
C PRO A 274 -3.50 6.93 -15.53
N ASP A 275 -4.57 6.71 -14.75
CA ASP A 275 -5.10 7.63 -13.75
C ASP A 275 -5.99 6.90 -12.74
N ILE A 276 -6.40 7.61 -11.68
CA ILE A 276 -7.19 7.03 -10.60
C ILE A 276 -8.60 6.64 -11.02
N GLN A 277 -9.18 7.27 -12.06
CA GLN A 277 -10.51 6.91 -12.53
C GLN A 277 -10.45 5.50 -13.12
N ALA A 278 -9.50 5.27 -14.03
CA ALA A 278 -9.27 3.97 -14.63
C ALA A 278 -8.92 2.91 -13.58
N GLY A 279 -8.02 3.23 -12.65
CA GLY A 279 -7.61 2.31 -11.58
C GLY A 279 -8.76 1.96 -10.63
N ASN A 280 -9.41 2.98 -10.04
CA ASN A 280 -10.44 2.78 -9.03
C ASN A 280 -11.68 2.07 -9.58
N ILE A 281 -12.15 2.48 -10.77
CA ILE A 281 -13.27 1.82 -11.45
C ILE A 281 -12.84 0.40 -11.84
N GLY A 282 -11.65 0.23 -12.41
CA GLY A 282 -11.13 -1.05 -12.88
C GLY A 282 -11.10 -2.12 -11.78
N TYR A 283 -10.42 -1.88 -10.66
CA TYR A 283 -10.32 -2.89 -9.60
C TYR A 283 -11.69 -3.19 -8.98
N LYS A 284 -12.58 -2.19 -8.84
CA LYS A 284 -13.93 -2.41 -8.27
C LYS A 284 -14.82 -3.21 -9.20
N LEU A 285 -14.77 -2.99 -10.52
CA LEU A 285 -15.49 -3.82 -11.49
C LEU A 285 -15.05 -5.28 -11.38
N VAL A 286 -13.74 -5.54 -11.31
CA VAL A 286 -13.19 -6.88 -11.15
C VAL A 286 -13.59 -7.49 -9.80
N GLN A 287 -13.46 -6.74 -8.71
CA GLN A 287 -13.90 -7.17 -7.37
C GLN A 287 -15.38 -7.60 -7.35
N ARG A 288 -16.26 -6.78 -7.93
CA ARG A 288 -17.72 -6.98 -7.82
C ARG A 288 -18.26 -7.97 -8.83
N PHE A 289 -17.83 -7.91 -10.09
CA PHE A 289 -18.38 -8.75 -11.16
C PHE A 289 -17.61 -10.07 -11.33
N ALA A 290 -16.30 -10.05 -11.18
CA ALA A 290 -15.50 -11.28 -11.24
C ALA A 290 -15.38 -11.97 -9.87
N LYS A 291 -16.01 -11.42 -8.83
CA LYS A 291 -15.92 -11.90 -7.43
C LYS A 291 -14.47 -12.03 -6.96
N ALA A 292 -13.61 -11.16 -7.48
CA ALA A 292 -12.20 -11.17 -7.12
C ALA A 292 -12.01 -10.70 -5.68
N GLU A 293 -11.08 -11.33 -4.98
CA GLU A 293 -10.55 -10.81 -3.73
C GLU A 293 -9.62 -9.64 -4.06
N ALA A 294 -9.79 -8.52 -3.37
CA ALA A 294 -8.99 -7.31 -3.58
C ALA A 294 -8.39 -6.87 -2.25
N ILE A 295 -7.08 -6.99 -2.13
CA ILE A 295 -6.35 -6.71 -0.89
C ILE A 295 -5.60 -5.39 -1.07
N GLY A 296 -6.00 -4.38 -0.29
CA GLY A 296 -5.45 -3.04 -0.37
C GLY A 296 -6.49 -1.94 -0.07
N PRO A 297 -6.15 -0.66 -0.33
CA PRO A 297 -4.93 -0.22 -1.02
C PRO A 297 -3.68 -0.37 -0.15
N ILE A 298 -2.67 -1.09 -0.65
CA ILE A 298 -1.34 -1.16 -0.03
C ILE A 298 -0.53 0.00 -0.57
N CYS A 299 -0.02 0.88 0.28
CA CYS A 299 0.86 1.94 -0.16
C CYS A 299 2.26 1.38 -0.46
N GLN A 300 2.88 1.96 -1.46
CA GLN A 300 4.21 1.61 -1.92
C GLN A 300 5.02 2.87 -2.22
N GLY A 301 6.33 2.77 -2.04
CA GLY A 301 7.27 3.88 -2.24
C GLY A 301 7.59 4.68 -0.97
N PHE A 302 7.01 4.37 0.20
CA PHE A 302 7.43 4.96 1.48
C PHE A 302 8.73 4.32 2.00
N ALA A 303 9.58 5.14 2.63
CA ALA A 303 10.84 4.70 3.23
C ALA A 303 10.66 3.71 4.39
N LYS A 304 9.47 3.68 5.01
CA LYS A 304 9.00 2.69 5.97
C LYS A 304 7.54 2.36 5.68
N PRO A 305 7.04 1.14 5.96
CA PRO A 305 5.69 0.73 5.58
C PRO A 305 4.63 1.55 6.33
N ILE A 306 3.74 2.16 5.57
CA ILE A 306 2.56 2.88 6.04
C ILE A 306 1.44 2.50 5.09
N ASN A 307 0.37 1.86 5.56
CA ASN A 307 -0.72 1.38 4.71
C ASN A 307 -2.07 1.96 5.11
N ASP A 308 -2.86 2.25 4.08
CA ASP A 308 -4.21 2.76 4.20
C ASP A 308 -5.23 1.61 4.22
N LEU A 309 -6.32 1.83 4.92
CA LEU A 309 -7.49 0.97 4.93
C LEU A 309 -8.63 1.69 4.22
N SER A 310 -9.54 0.91 3.64
CA SER A 310 -10.82 1.47 3.26
C SER A 310 -11.66 1.74 4.50
N ARG A 311 -12.39 2.87 4.55
CA ARG A 311 -13.41 3.09 5.60
C ARG A 311 -14.46 1.98 5.67
N GLY A 312 -14.69 1.26 4.57
CA GLY A 312 -15.57 0.09 4.52
C GLY A 312 -14.88 -1.24 4.80
N CYS A 313 -13.65 -1.25 5.33
CA CYS A 313 -12.92 -2.47 5.63
C CYS A 313 -13.60 -3.30 6.72
N SER A 314 -13.44 -4.61 6.62
CA SER A 314 -13.78 -5.60 7.63
C SER A 314 -12.59 -5.86 8.56
N VAL A 315 -12.82 -6.60 9.65
CA VAL A 315 -11.75 -7.07 10.55
C VAL A 315 -10.72 -7.90 9.76
N ASP A 316 -11.19 -8.81 8.92
CA ASP A 316 -10.35 -9.65 8.06
C ASP A 316 -9.47 -8.81 7.10
N ASP A 317 -10.00 -7.73 6.53
CA ASP A 317 -9.19 -6.81 5.71
C ASP A 317 -8.05 -6.17 6.52
N ILE A 318 -8.30 -5.77 7.78
CA ILE A 318 -7.27 -5.20 8.67
C ILE A 318 -6.19 -6.24 8.94
N VAL A 319 -6.57 -7.48 9.28
CA VAL A 319 -5.63 -8.59 9.53
C VAL A 319 -4.75 -8.83 8.30
N LYS A 320 -5.33 -8.84 7.10
CA LYS A 320 -4.59 -9.00 5.83
C LYS A 320 -3.64 -7.85 5.57
N VAL A 321 -4.07 -6.60 5.75
CA VAL A 321 -3.20 -5.42 5.55
C VAL A 321 -2.07 -5.37 6.58
N VAL A 322 -2.32 -5.76 7.84
CA VAL A 322 -1.26 -5.90 8.86
C VAL A 322 -0.23 -6.94 8.44
N ALA A 323 -0.67 -8.12 7.97
CA ALA A 323 0.25 -9.15 7.50
C ALA A 323 1.11 -8.66 6.31
N VAL A 324 0.50 -7.95 5.35
CA VAL A 324 1.23 -7.33 4.24
C VAL A 324 2.24 -6.30 4.75
N THR A 325 1.83 -5.44 5.69
CA THR A 325 2.69 -4.41 6.29
C THR A 325 3.88 -5.03 7.01
N ALA A 326 3.68 -6.13 7.73
CA ALA A 326 4.75 -6.88 8.38
C ALA A 326 5.75 -7.43 7.35
N VAL A 327 5.29 -8.03 6.26
CA VAL A 327 6.20 -8.53 5.21
C VAL A 327 6.91 -7.39 4.47
N GLN A 328 6.27 -6.24 4.26
CA GLN A 328 6.94 -5.05 3.74
C GLN A 328 8.06 -4.58 4.69
N ALA A 329 7.83 -4.62 6.00
CA ALA A 329 8.84 -4.27 7.00
C ALA A 329 10.00 -5.27 7.04
N GLN A 330 9.71 -6.58 6.92
CA GLN A 330 10.73 -7.63 6.81
C GLN A 330 11.67 -7.41 5.62
N ALA A 331 11.17 -6.88 4.50
CA ALA A 331 11.97 -6.63 3.31
C ALA A 331 12.90 -5.39 3.41
N GLN A 332 12.73 -4.57 4.45
CA GLN A 332 13.52 -3.34 4.67
C GLN A 332 14.57 -3.47 5.79
N GLY A 333 14.52 -4.55 6.58
CA GLY A 333 15.50 -4.90 7.62
C GLY A 333 16.57 -5.85 7.11
#